data_AF-A0A6J3QHP9-F1
#
_entry.id   AF-A0A6J3QHP9-F1
#
_cell.length_a   1.000
_cell.length_b   1.000
_cell.length_c   1.000
_cell.angle_alpha   90.00
_cell.angle_beta   90.00
_cell.angle_gamma   90.00
#
_symmetry.space_group_name_H-M   'P 1'
#
loop_
_entity.id
_entity.type
_entity.pdbx_description
1 polymer ?
#
loop_
_entity_poly.entity_id
_entity_poly.type
_entity_poly.pdbx_seq_one_letter_code
_entity_poly.pdbx_strand_id
1 'polypeptide(L)'
;MGRIVSTLHTGESRHVVGTWSVLIPFLSLPLARTVFLRLTSLLVLLISLWNQITCGGDADAEECKTCGYNYEELPCWETRLGQEMYKLLLFDLLTGLAVTLLIKFPRKLLCGLCPGALGRFAGTLEFQVPDEVLGLIYAQTVVWVGSFFCPLLPLLNTAKFLLLFYLKKITLFSTCSPASRTFRASTVNFFFPLVLLLGLAISTVPVLYSIFLIPPSKLCGPFRGQSSIWAEIPESICKLPQTAQKFLFFLGTQAFAVPLLLISSILMAYTVALANSYGRLISELKRQIETEAQNKVFLAQRAVALSSANRAL
;
A
#
# COMPACT_ATOMS: atom_id res chain seq x y z
N MET A 1 65.94 9.83 -3.55
CA MET A 1 66.10 10.48 -4.87
C MET A 1 64.96 10.02 -5.77
N GLY A 2 64.06 10.93 -6.20
CA GLY A 2 63.00 10.72 -7.23
C GLY A 2 61.78 9.89 -6.78
N ARG A 3 60.56 10.37 -6.49
CA ARG A 3 59.55 11.22 -7.19
C ARG A 3 58.63 10.40 -8.13
N ILE A 4 57.33 10.75 -8.12
CA ILE A 4 56.23 10.51 -9.12
C ILE A 4 55.40 9.21 -8.85
N VAL A 5 54.16 9.19 -8.35
CA VAL A 5 52.85 9.83 -8.71
C VAL A 5 52.43 9.61 -10.16
N SER A 6 51.56 8.64 -10.45
CA SER A 6 50.31 8.82 -11.22
C SER A 6 49.68 7.49 -11.67
N THR A 7 48.38 7.38 -11.44
CA THR A 7 47.34 6.77 -12.29
C THR A 7 47.44 5.27 -12.61
N LEU A 8 46.48 4.47 -12.14
CA LEU A 8 45.26 4.26 -12.92
C LEU A 8 44.13 3.63 -12.08
N HIS A 9 43.08 4.44 -11.95
CA HIS A 9 41.68 4.06 -11.94
C HIS A 9 41.39 2.77 -12.72
N THR A 10 40.73 1.78 -12.08
CA THR A 10 39.74 0.82 -12.61
C THR A 10 39.87 -0.50 -11.86
N GLY A 11 38.96 -0.80 -10.91
CA GLY A 11 39.03 -2.12 -10.30
C GLY A 11 38.14 -2.44 -9.11
N GLU A 12 37.24 -1.58 -8.64
CA GLU A 12 36.44 -1.93 -7.45
C GLU A 12 34.98 -1.52 -7.57
N SER A 13 34.29 -2.03 -8.59
CA SER A 13 32.82 -1.91 -8.69
C SER A 13 32.13 -3.14 -9.28
N ARG A 14 32.82 -4.28 -9.39
CA ARG A 14 32.23 -5.49 -9.99
C ARG A 14 32.03 -6.69 -9.06
N HIS A 15 32.41 -6.59 -7.79
CA HIS A 15 32.24 -7.71 -6.82
C HIS A 15 31.12 -7.53 -5.79
N VAL A 16 30.36 -6.42 -5.81
CA VAL A 16 29.22 -6.20 -4.90
C VAL A 16 27.87 -6.30 -5.64
N VAL A 17 27.81 -7.05 -6.75
CA VAL A 17 26.54 -7.31 -7.48
C VAL A 17 26.15 -8.79 -7.44
N GLY A 18 27.09 -9.71 -7.16
CA GLY A 18 26.86 -11.15 -7.21
C GLY A 18 26.26 -11.80 -5.96
N THR A 19 26.25 -11.12 -4.80
CA THR A 19 25.83 -11.72 -3.51
C THR A 19 24.44 -11.26 -3.05
N TRP A 20 23.75 -10.45 -3.86
CA TRP A 20 22.41 -9.93 -3.54
C TRP A 20 21.28 -10.86 -3.94
N SER A 21 21.55 -11.90 -4.75
CA SER A 21 20.51 -12.76 -5.33
C SER A 21 20.12 -13.95 -4.45
N VAL A 22 20.90 -14.30 -3.42
CA VAL A 22 20.75 -15.61 -2.75
C VAL A 22 20.29 -15.52 -1.28
N LEU A 23 20.37 -14.35 -0.63
CA LEU A 23 19.98 -14.20 0.79
C LEU A 23 18.68 -13.40 1.04
N ILE A 24 17.96 -13.01 -0.01
CA ILE A 24 16.68 -12.28 0.07
C ILE A 24 15.43 -13.19 0.21
N PRO A 25 15.40 -14.51 -0.12
CA PRO A 25 14.12 -15.21 -0.22
C PRO A 25 13.55 -15.73 1.10
N PHE A 26 14.35 -16.01 2.14
CA PHE A 26 13.82 -16.82 3.28
C PHE A 26 12.90 -16.07 4.26
N LEU A 27 13.02 -14.74 4.41
CA LEU A 27 12.08 -13.95 5.21
C LEU A 27 10.98 -13.29 4.36
N SER A 28 11.25 -13.12 3.06
CA SER A 28 10.34 -12.49 2.10
C SER A 28 9.31 -13.46 1.51
N LEU A 29 9.63 -14.76 1.40
CA LEU A 29 8.72 -15.76 0.84
C LEU A 29 7.36 -15.88 1.57
N PRO A 30 7.29 -15.99 2.91
CA PRO A 30 6.01 -16.17 3.59
C PRO A 30 5.12 -14.92 3.50
N LEU A 31 5.73 -13.73 3.60
CA LEU A 31 5.03 -12.46 3.39
C LEU A 31 4.53 -12.35 1.95
N ALA A 32 5.41 -12.54 0.95
CA ALA A 32 5.07 -12.48 -0.47
C ALA A 32 4.02 -13.53 -0.87
N ARG A 33 4.09 -14.74 -0.31
CA ARG A 33 3.07 -15.78 -0.48
C ARG A 33 1.72 -15.31 0.06
N THR A 34 1.69 -14.70 1.24
CA THR A 34 0.46 -14.16 1.83
C THR A 34 -0.12 -13.02 0.99
N VAL A 35 0.74 -12.14 0.45
CA VAL A 35 0.35 -11.09 -0.51
C VAL A 35 -0.30 -11.71 -1.74
N PHE A 36 0.42 -12.64 -2.37
CA PHE A 36 0.01 -13.25 -3.62
C PHE A 36 -1.32 -13.97 -3.45
N LEU A 37 -1.51 -14.70 -2.36
CA LEU A 37 -2.78 -15.39 -2.07
C LEU A 37 -3.94 -14.41 -1.88
N ARG A 38 -3.76 -13.31 -1.13
CA ARG A 38 -4.81 -12.32 -0.91
C ARG A 38 -5.18 -11.57 -2.18
N LEU A 39 -4.18 -11.11 -2.95
CA LEU A 39 -4.42 -10.43 -4.22
C LEU A 39 -5.03 -11.36 -5.25
N THR A 40 -4.55 -12.60 -5.36
CA THR A 40 -5.10 -13.61 -6.28
C THR A 40 -6.53 -13.95 -5.89
N SER A 41 -6.83 -14.13 -4.59
CA SER A 41 -8.18 -14.38 -4.12
C SER A 41 -9.13 -13.23 -4.46
N LEU A 42 -8.68 -11.98 -4.30
CA LEU A 42 -9.48 -10.81 -4.68
C LEU A 42 -9.68 -10.75 -6.20
N LEU A 43 -8.62 -10.98 -6.96
CA LEU A 43 -8.68 -11.00 -8.43
C LEU A 43 -9.65 -12.07 -8.94
N VAL A 44 -9.59 -13.29 -8.38
CA VAL A 44 -10.51 -14.38 -8.72
C VAL A 44 -11.95 -14.01 -8.36
N LEU A 45 -12.18 -13.40 -7.20
CA LEU A 45 -13.50 -12.91 -6.83
C LEU A 45 -14.03 -11.87 -7.83
N LEU A 46 -13.20 -10.90 -8.22
CA LEU A 46 -13.58 -9.87 -9.19
C LEU A 46 -13.86 -10.45 -10.56
N ILE A 47 -13.01 -11.36 -11.05
CA ILE A 47 -13.21 -12.04 -12.34
C ILE A 47 -14.47 -12.90 -12.29
N SER A 48 -14.71 -13.65 -11.21
CA SER A 48 -15.91 -14.47 -11.06
C SER A 48 -17.18 -13.63 -11.10
N LEU A 49 -17.19 -12.52 -10.36
CA LEU A 49 -18.32 -11.60 -10.32
C LEU A 49 -18.51 -10.90 -11.66
N TRP A 50 -17.41 -10.56 -12.33
CA TRP A 50 -17.42 -10.03 -13.68
C TRP A 50 -18.04 -10.98 -14.69
N ASN A 51 -17.64 -12.26 -14.63
CA ASN A 51 -18.12 -13.31 -15.50
C ASN A 51 -19.63 -13.52 -15.34
N GLN A 52 -20.14 -13.41 -14.11
CA GLN A 52 -21.56 -13.45 -13.81
C GLN A 52 -22.31 -12.23 -14.39
N ILE A 53 -21.73 -11.03 -14.30
CA ILE A 53 -22.37 -9.81 -14.82
C ILE A 53 -22.41 -9.81 -16.35
N THR A 54 -21.32 -10.23 -16.99
CA THR A 54 -21.11 -10.14 -18.46
C THR A 54 -21.40 -11.43 -19.21
N CYS A 55 -22.11 -12.39 -18.60
CA CYS A 55 -22.43 -13.70 -19.18
C CYS A 55 -21.22 -14.40 -19.84
N GLY A 56 -20.09 -14.51 -19.14
CA GLY A 56 -18.91 -15.15 -19.73
C GLY A 56 -18.07 -14.27 -20.66
N GLY A 57 -18.43 -12.99 -20.81
CA GLY A 57 -17.91 -12.11 -21.87
C GLY A 57 -18.62 -12.29 -23.21
N ASP A 58 -19.70 -13.08 -23.25
CA ASP A 58 -20.53 -13.28 -24.44
C ASP A 58 -21.75 -12.34 -24.37
N ALA A 59 -21.70 -11.27 -25.15
CA ALA A 59 -22.79 -10.29 -25.23
C ALA A 59 -24.03 -10.83 -25.96
N ASP A 60 -23.90 -11.93 -26.71
CA ASP A 60 -24.97 -12.53 -27.50
C ASP A 60 -25.73 -13.64 -26.78
N ALA A 61 -25.29 -14.03 -25.57
CA ALA A 61 -25.99 -14.96 -24.71
C ALA A 61 -27.42 -14.48 -24.40
N GLU A 62 -28.42 -15.37 -24.40
CA GLU A 62 -29.84 -15.00 -24.22
C GLU A 62 -30.08 -14.15 -22.97
N GLU A 63 -29.40 -14.48 -21.87
CA GLU A 63 -29.47 -13.78 -20.59
C GLU A 63 -28.93 -12.34 -20.63
N CYS A 64 -27.96 -12.06 -21.51
CA CYS A 64 -27.33 -10.74 -21.67
C CYS A 64 -27.86 -9.94 -22.87
N LYS A 65 -28.47 -10.59 -23.86
CA LYS A 65 -28.86 -10.01 -25.15
C LYS A 65 -29.79 -8.80 -25.04
N THR A 66 -30.64 -8.78 -24.02
CA THR A 66 -31.67 -7.74 -23.86
C THR A 66 -31.15 -6.48 -23.16
N CYS A 67 -30.28 -6.65 -22.16
CA CYS A 67 -29.84 -5.57 -21.27
C CYS A 67 -28.34 -5.32 -21.26
N GLY A 68 -27.53 -6.15 -21.94
CA GLY A 68 -26.06 -6.08 -21.95
C GLY A 68 -25.39 -6.59 -20.66
N TYR A 69 -26.16 -7.19 -19.76
CA TYR A 69 -25.72 -7.83 -18.53
C TYR A 69 -26.74 -8.91 -18.11
N ASN A 70 -26.34 -9.83 -17.23
CA ASN A 70 -27.23 -10.89 -16.73
C ASN A 70 -28.31 -10.31 -15.81
N TYR A 71 -29.47 -9.95 -16.38
CA TYR A 71 -30.56 -9.30 -15.66
C TYR A 71 -31.48 -10.29 -14.93
N GLU A 72 -31.46 -11.57 -15.31
CA GLU A 72 -32.27 -12.62 -14.70
C GLU A 72 -31.73 -13.00 -13.32
N GLU A 73 -30.42 -13.24 -13.21
CA GLU A 73 -29.78 -13.56 -11.93
C GLU A 73 -29.39 -12.30 -11.13
N LEU A 74 -28.93 -11.24 -11.82
CA LEU A 74 -28.45 -9.99 -11.20
C LEU A 74 -29.22 -8.77 -11.72
N PRO A 75 -30.50 -8.59 -11.36
CA PRO A 75 -31.30 -7.45 -11.81
C PRO A 75 -30.72 -6.08 -11.39
N CYS A 76 -29.94 -6.07 -10.30
CA CYS A 76 -29.33 -4.88 -9.68
C CYS A 76 -27.84 -5.13 -9.38
N TRP A 77 -27.06 -5.37 -10.44
CA TRP A 77 -25.68 -5.84 -10.33
C TRP A 77 -24.75 -4.86 -9.59
N GLU A 78 -24.95 -3.53 -9.69
CA GLU A 78 -24.13 -2.55 -8.98
C GLU A 78 -24.26 -2.71 -7.47
N THR A 79 -25.50 -2.92 -7.00
CA THR A 79 -25.79 -3.12 -5.58
C THR A 79 -25.19 -4.45 -5.11
N ARG A 80 -25.27 -5.50 -5.94
CA ARG A 80 -24.69 -6.80 -5.62
C ARG A 80 -23.17 -6.71 -5.46
N LEU A 81 -22.48 -6.01 -6.35
CA LEU A 81 -21.04 -5.79 -6.26
C LEU A 81 -20.67 -5.06 -4.96
N GLY A 82 -21.39 -3.99 -4.63
CA GLY A 82 -21.22 -3.27 -3.37
C GLY A 82 -21.45 -4.15 -2.12
N GLN A 83 -22.46 -5.01 -2.16
CA GLN A 83 -22.75 -5.96 -1.08
C GLN A 83 -21.63 -6.97 -0.87
N GLU A 84 -21.05 -7.53 -1.93
CA GLU A 84 -19.94 -8.48 -1.79
C GLU A 84 -18.70 -7.82 -1.19
N MET A 85 -18.35 -6.60 -1.62
CA MET A 85 -17.24 -5.84 -1.02
C MET A 85 -17.51 -5.48 0.45
N TYR A 86 -18.76 -5.15 0.79
CA TYR A 86 -19.17 -4.89 2.17
C TYR A 86 -19.06 -6.13 3.07
N LYS A 87 -19.53 -7.29 2.60
CA LYS A 87 -19.40 -8.57 3.32
C LYS A 87 -17.92 -8.91 3.56
N LEU A 88 -17.08 -8.72 2.55
CA LEU A 88 -15.64 -8.96 2.65
C LEU A 88 -14.98 -8.05 3.71
N LEU A 89 -15.36 -6.77 3.75
CA LEU A 89 -14.89 -5.83 4.77
C LEU A 89 -15.29 -6.24 6.18
N LEU A 90 -16.55 -6.67 6.37
CA LEU A 90 -17.04 -7.17 7.66
C LEU A 90 -16.35 -8.46 8.09
N PHE A 91 -16.17 -9.42 7.17
CA PHE A 91 -15.49 -10.67 7.45
C PHE A 91 -14.04 -10.44 7.89
N ASP A 92 -13.34 -9.52 7.22
CA ASP A 92 -12.01 -9.09 7.63
C ASP A 92 -12.00 -8.45 9.03
N LEU A 93 -12.99 -7.61 9.34
CA LEU A 93 -13.11 -6.98 10.66
C LEU A 93 -13.29 -8.06 11.73
N LEU A 94 -14.25 -8.97 11.54
CA LEU A 94 -14.52 -10.07 12.47
C LEU A 94 -13.31 -10.96 12.66
N THR A 95 -12.64 -11.34 11.57
CA THR A 95 -11.42 -12.16 11.61
C THR A 95 -10.29 -11.43 12.32
N GLY A 96 -10.08 -10.14 12.04
CA GLY A 96 -9.07 -9.32 12.71
C GLY A 96 -9.31 -9.16 14.21
N LEU A 97 -10.58 -8.98 14.62
CA LEU A 97 -11.00 -8.96 16.02
C LEU A 97 -10.78 -10.31 16.68
N ALA A 98 -11.24 -11.40 16.06
CA ALA A 98 -11.10 -12.76 16.58
C ALA A 98 -9.63 -13.14 16.78
N VAL A 99 -8.75 -12.88 15.81
CA VAL A 99 -7.31 -13.13 15.96
C VAL A 99 -6.72 -12.30 17.11
N THR A 100 -7.13 -11.03 17.24
CA THR A 100 -6.61 -10.16 18.31
C THR A 100 -7.08 -10.60 19.70
N LEU A 101 -8.37 -10.93 19.85
CA LEU A 101 -9.00 -11.25 21.13
C LEU A 101 -8.83 -12.72 21.55
N LEU A 102 -8.83 -13.67 20.62
CA LEU A 102 -8.80 -15.11 20.91
C LEU A 102 -7.40 -15.72 20.78
N ILE A 103 -6.50 -15.11 20.00
CA ILE A 103 -5.15 -15.64 19.80
C ILE A 103 -4.14 -14.75 20.52
N LYS A 104 -4.08 -13.45 20.20
CA LYS A 104 -3.05 -12.56 20.74
C LYS A 104 -3.24 -12.31 22.24
N PHE A 105 -4.48 -12.10 22.70
CA PHE A 105 -4.77 -11.83 24.10
C PHE A 105 -4.58 -13.03 25.05
N PRO A 106 -5.07 -14.26 24.76
CA PRO A 106 -4.89 -15.38 25.68
C PRO A 106 -3.46 -15.90 25.71
N ARG A 107 -2.75 -15.87 24.56
CA ARG A 107 -1.32 -16.20 24.48
C ARG A 107 -0.49 -15.31 25.42
N LYS A 108 -0.86 -14.03 25.55
CA LYS A 108 -0.27 -13.11 26.51
C LYS A 108 -0.57 -13.52 27.97
N LEU A 109 -1.83 -13.86 28.29
CA LEU A 109 -2.21 -14.32 29.63
C LEU A 109 -1.40 -15.56 30.05
N LEU A 110 -1.21 -16.49 29.12
CA LEU A 110 -0.42 -17.72 29.33
C LEU A 110 1.07 -17.44 29.53
N CYS A 111 1.67 -16.51 28.80
CA CYS A 111 3.08 -16.12 29.01
C CYS A 111 3.31 -15.40 30.34
N GLY A 112 2.32 -14.67 30.87
CA GLY A 112 2.41 -13.99 32.17
C GLY A 112 2.20 -14.91 33.38
N LEU A 113 1.35 -15.94 33.25
CA LEU A 113 1.03 -16.85 34.36
C LEU A 113 1.93 -18.09 34.46
N CYS A 114 2.56 -18.53 33.36
CA CYS A 114 3.32 -19.78 33.33
C CYS A 114 4.81 -19.56 33.00
N PRO A 115 5.72 -19.56 34.00
CA PRO A 115 7.17 -19.53 33.77
C PRO A 115 7.75 -20.86 33.23
N GLY A 116 6.91 -21.84 32.90
CA GLY A 116 7.30 -23.18 32.44
C GLY A 116 7.54 -23.33 30.92
N ALA A 117 7.74 -24.58 30.48
CA ALA A 117 7.95 -24.95 29.07
C ALA A 117 6.80 -24.52 28.14
N LEU A 118 5.57 -24.42 28.68
CA LEU A 118 4.39 -23.94 27.96
C LEU A 118 4.46 -22.45 27.62
N GLY A 119 5.01 -21.62 28.52
CA GLY A 119 5.28 -20.19 28.26
C GLY A 119 6.41 -19.99 27.23
N ARG A 120 7.40 -20.90 27.22
CA ARG A 120 8.44 -20.95 26.17
C ARG A 120 7.89 -21.40 24.81
N PHE A 121 7.01 -22.40 24.78
CA PHE A 121 6.33 -22.85 23.56
C PHE A 121 5.37 -21.78 23.00
N ALA A 122 4.74 -21.03 23.91
CA ALA A 122 3.90 -19.89 23.57
C ALA A 122 4.67 -18.67 23.04
N GLY A 123 6.01 -18.71 22.90
CA GLY A 123 6.89 -17.85 22.08
C GLY A 123 6.56 -16.35 21.98
N THR A 124 7.55 -15.48 22.20
CA THR A 124 7.40 -14.02 22.05
C THR A 124 6.72 -13.64 20.74
N LEU A 125 5.51 -13.07 20.83
CA LEU A 125 4.77 -12.61 19.66
C LEU A 125 5.45 -11.36 19.11
N GLU A 126 6.28 -11.51 18.09
CA GLU A 126 6.88 -10.37 17.40
C GLU A 126 5.79 -9.60 16.63
N PHE A 127 5.67 -8.30 16.86
CA PHE A 127 4.80 -7.44 16.07
C PHE A 127 5.40 -7.26 14.66
N GLN A 128 4.89 -8.03 13.71
CA GLN A 128 5.29 -7.92 12.31
C GLN A 128 4.54 -6.76 11.64
N VAL A 129 5.19 -5.58 11.61
CA VAL A 129 4.73 -4.41 10.85
C VAL A 129 4.35 -4.75 9.40
N PRO A 130 5.11 -5.60 8.67
CA PRO A 130 4.80 -5.94 7.27
C PRO A 130 3.42 -6.55 7.03
N ASP A 131 2.97 -7.45 7.91
CA ASP A 131 1.67 -8.13 7.77
C ASP A 131 0.50 -7.14 7.95
N GLU A 132 0.69 -6.18 8.85
CA GLU A 132 -0.32 -5.16 9.14
C GLU A 132 -0.42 -4.13 8.01
N VAL A 133 0.72 -3.70 7.45
CA VAL A 133 0.75 -2.84 6.25
C VAL A 133 0.13 -3.55 5.05
N LEU A 134 0.36 -4.85 4.90
CA LEU A 134 -0.25 -5.62 3.83
C LEU A 134 -1.77 -5.73 3.99
N GLY A 135 -2.25 -5.98 5.22
CA GLY A 135 -3.68 -5.95 5.53
C GLY A 135 -4.33 -4.60 5.20
N LEU A 136 -3.60 -3.50 5.40
CA LEU A 136 -4.02 -2.15 5.02
C LEU A 136 -4.17 -2.02 3.49
N ILE A 137 -3.16 -2.43 2.72
CA ILE A 137 -3.21 -2.35 1.24
C ILE A 137 -4.37 -3.18 0.68
N TYR A 138 -4.59 -4.39 1.22
CA TYR A 138 -5.71 -5.25 0.81
C TYR A 138 -7.07 -4.57 1.05
N ALA A 139 -7.31 -4.09 2.27
CA ALA A 139 -8.57 -3.43 2.60
C ALA A 139 -8.77 -2.12 1.81
N GLN A 140 -7.69 -1.38 1.52
CA GLN A 140 -7.72 -0.22 0.62
C GLN A 140 -8.17 -0.61 -0.79
N THR A 141 -7.65 -1.73 -1.33
CA THR A 141 -8.03 -2.24 -2.66
C THR A 141 -9.52 -2.60 -2.71
N VAL A 142 -10.05 -3.26 -1.68
CA VAL A 142 -11.49 -3.58 -1.56
C VAL A 142 -12.33 -2.30 -1.51
N VAL A 143 -11.90 -1.29 -0.76
CA VAL A 143 -12.59 0.01 -0.72
C VAL A 143 -12.58 0.68 -2.07
N TRP A 144 -11.45 0.68 -2.81
CA TRP A 144 -11.39 1.29 -4.13
C TRP A 144 -12.32 0.62 -5.15
N VAL A 145 -12.46 -0.71 -5.10
CA VAL A 145 -13.45 -1.41 -5.92
C VAL A 145 -14.88 -1.02 -5.52
N GLY A 146 -15.17 -1.04 -4.22
CA GLY A 146 -16.53 -0.90 -3.71
C GLY A 146 -17.03 0.53 -3.54
N SER A 147 -16.16 1.54 -3.43
CA SER A 147 -16.54 2.90 -3.01
C SER A 147 -17.46 3.60 -3.99
N PHE A 148 -17.35 3.29 -5.28
CA PHE A 148 -18.21 3.85 -6.30
C PHE A 148 -19.66 3.35 -6.15
N PHE A 149 -19.82 2.06 -5.83
CA PHE A 149 -21.13 1.41 -5.73
C PHE A 149 -21.74 1.47 -4.32
N CYS A 150 -20.89 1.55 -3.29
CA CYS A 150 -21.28 1.70 -1.89
C CYS A 150 -20.45 2.83 -1.24
N PRO A 151 -20.94 4.07 -1.22
CA PRO A 151 -20.20 5.22 -0.71
C PRO A 151 -19.93 5.17 0.80
N LEU A 152 -20.58 4.26 1.53
CA LEU A 152 -20.38 4.06 2.97
C LEU A 152 -19.13 3.21 3.28
N LEU A 153 -18.59 2.46 2.31
CA LEU A 153 -17.44 1.56 2.52
C LEU A 153 -16.20 2.28 3.09
N PRO A 154 -15.77 3.45 2.57
CA PRO A 154 -14.62 4.18 3.11
C PRO A 154 -14.79 4.57 4.57
N LEU A 155 -16.00 4.97 4.99
CA LEU A 155 -16.29 5.34 6.37
C LEU A 155 -16.18 4.13 7.30
N LEU A 156 -16.75 3.00 6.90
CA LEU A 156 -16.68 1.75 7.65
C LEU A 156 -15.25 1.22 7.74
N ASN A 157 -14.48 1.33 6.66
CA ASN A 157 -13.08 0.93 6.65
C ASN A 157 -12.23 1.81 7.59
N THR A 158 -12.52 3.10 7.64
CA THR A 158 -11.88 4.03 8.58
C THR A 158 -12.20 3.65 10.03
N ALA A 159 -13.48 3.41 10.34
CA ALA A 159 -13.90 2.96 11.67
C ALA A 159 -13.25 1.62 12.06
N LYS A 160 -13.17 0.66 11.13
CA LYS A 160 -12.47 -0.63 11.27
C LYS A 160 -11.01 -0.42 11.65
N PHE A 161 -10.28 0.44 10.94
CA PHE A 161 -8.87 0.68 11.24
C PHE A 161 -8.66 1.38 12.57
N LEU A 162 -9.50 2.35 12.92
CA LEU A 162 -9.45 2.99 14.23
C LEU A 162 -9.64 1.95 15.36
N LEU A 163 -10.66 1.10 15.26
CA LEU A 163 -10.92 0.05 16.24
C LEU A 163 -9.73 -0.91 16.36
N LEU A 164 -9.25 -1.46 15.24
CA LEU A 164 -8.11 -2.38 15.23
C LEU A 164 -6.83 -1.72 15.74
N PHE A 165 -6.62 -0.43 15.45
CA PHE A 165 -5.47 0.32 15.93
C PHE A 165 -5.49 0.44 17.46
N TYR A 166 -6.62 0.84 18.06
CA TYR A 166 -6.73 0.94 19.52
C TYR A 166 -6.56 -0.41 20.21
N LEU A 167 -7.16 -1.47 19.68
CA LEU A 167 -7.00 -2.83 20.24
C LEU A 167 -5.54 -3.31 20.17
N LYS A 168 -4.87 -3.12 19.03
CA LYS A 168 -3.46 -3.45 18.88
C LYS A 168 -2.57 -2.60 19.77
N LYS A 169 -2.87 -1.30 19.90
CA LYS A 169 -2.18 -0.38 20.80
C LYS A 169 -2.26 -0.87 22.25
N ILE A 170 -3.46 -1.16 22.75
CA ILE A 170 -3.66 -1.68 24.11
C ILE A 170 -2.87 -2.99 24.30
N THR A 171 -2.95 -3.89 23.33
CA THR A 171 -2.22 -5.17 23.36
C THR A 171 -0.70 -4.99 23.39
N LEU A 172 -0.18 -4.03 22.62
CA LEU A 172 1.25 -3.72 22.51
C LEU A 172 1.78 -3.08 23.80
N PHE A 173 1.14 -2.00 24.28
CA PHE A 173 1.56 -1.32 25.52
C PHE A 173 1.47 -2.20 26.75
N SER A 174 0.55 -3.16 26.74
CA SER A 174 0.41 -4.09 27.85
C SER A 174 1.38 -5.28 27.78
N THR A 175 2.26 -5.37 26.77
CA THR A 175 3.23 -6.45 26.55
C THR A 175 4.66 -5.93 26.73
N CYS A 176 5.42 -6.48 27.68
CA CYS A 176 6.74 -5.96 28.11
C CYS A 176 7.95 -6.36 27.27
N SER A 177 7.81 -6.86 26.03
CA SER A 177 8.97 -7.23 25.20
C SER A 177 9.02 -6.43 23.90
N PRO A 178 10.05 -5.59 23.69
CA PRO A 178 10.27 -4.91 22.43
C PRO A 178 10.65 -5.93 21.33
N ALA A 179 10.33 -5.61 20.08
CA ALA A 179 10.68 -6.46 18.93
C ALA A 179 12.21 -6.62 18.82
N SER A 180 12.70 -7.87 18.78
CA SER A 180 14.12 -8.22 18.73
C SER A 180 14.78 -7.99 17.37
N ARG A 181 13.99 -7.89 16.29
CA ARG A 181 14.50 -7.73 14.93
C ARG A 181 14.24 -6.32 14.40
N THR A 182 15.32 -5.57 14.19
CA THR A 182 15.31 -4.35 13.38
C THR A 182 15.09 -4.72 11.93
N PHE A 183 13.92 -4.38 11.41
CA PHE A 183 13.55 -4.58 10.01
C PHE A 183 14.47 -3.76 9.08
N ARG A 184 15.01 -4.40 8.04
CA ARG A 184 15.91 -3.74 7.08
C ARG A 184 15.10 -2.83 6.15
N ALA A 185 15.26 -1.51 6.32
CA ALA A 185 14.48 -0.46 5.67
C ALA A 185 14.49 -0.48 4.11
N SER A 186 15.44 -1.16 3.47
CA SER A 186 15.59 -1.12 2.00
C SER A 186 14.55 -1.92 1.22
N THR A 187 14.06 -3.06 1.75
CA THR A 187 13.05 -3.90 1.05
C THR A 187 11.64 -3.28 1.10
N VAL A 188 11.40 -2.45 2.11
CA VAL A 188 10.14 -1.72 2.40
C VAL A 188 9.85 -0.66 1.34
N ASN A 189 10.91 -0.02 0.84
CA ASN A 189 10.81 1.14 -0.06
C ASN A 189 10.34 0.80 -1.47
N PHE A 190 10.43 -0.47 -1.90
CA PHE A 190 9.98 -0.89 -3.22
C PHE A 190 8.80 -1.86 -3.17
N PHE A 191 8.82 -2.82 -2.24
CA PHE A 191 7.80 -3.88 -2.19
C PHE A 191 6.40 -3.36 -1.90
N PHE A 192 6.20 -2.56 -0.85
CA PHE A 192 4.87 -2.06 -0.50
C PHE A 192 4.29 -1.10 -1.55
N PRO A 193 5.07 -0.13 -2.10
CA PRO A 193 4.59 0.68 -3.22
C PRO A 193 4.22 -0.14 -4.47
N LEU A 194 5.00 -1.18 -4.81
CA LEU A 194 4.68 -2.06 -5.93
C LEU A 194 3.36 -2.80 -5.70
N VAL A 195 3.16 -3.39 -4.52
CA VAL A 195 1.92 -4.10 -4.16
C VAL A 195 0.72 -3.15 -4.15
N LEU A 196 0.89 -1.92 -3.67
CA LEU A 196 -0.14 -0.88 -3.72
C LEU A 196 -0.52 -0.53 -5.16
N LEU A 197 0.47 -0.39 -6.05
CA LEU A 197 0.25 -0.11 -7.46
C LEU A 197 -0.51 -1.25 -8.15
N LEU A 198 -0.16 -2.50 -7.87
CA LEU A 198 -0.88 -3.67 -8.37
C LEU A 198 -2.32 -3.70 -7.85
N GLY A 199 -2.53 -3.44 -6.56
CA GLY A 199 -3.86 -3.30 -5.97
C GLY A 199 -4.69 -2.21 -6.67
N LEU A 200 -4.09 -1.04 -6.91
CA LEU A 200 -4.74 0.07 -7.62
C LEU A 200 -5.13 -0.31 -9.05
N ALA A 201 -4.26 -1.00 -9.78
CA ALA A 201 -4.56 -1.47 -11.13
C ALA A 201 -5.72 -2.49 -11.12
N ILE A 202 -5.67 -3.47 -10.22
CA ILE A 202 -6.73 -4.49 -10.04
C ILE A 202 -8.07 -3.85 -9.68
N SER A 203 -8.09 -2.77 -8.89
CA SER A 203 -9.35 -2.10 -8.53
C SER A 203 -9.87 -1.16 -9.62
N THR A 204 -8.97 -0.40 -10.26
CA THR A 204 -9.36 0.68 -11.17
C THR A 204 -9.83 0.14 -12.51
N VAL A 205 -9.17 -0.89 -13.06
CA VAL A 205 -9.52 -1.44 -14.38
C VAL A 205 -10.96 -1.94 -14.44
N PRO A 206 -11.44 -2.80 -13.51
CA PRO A 206 -12.83 -3.27 -13.53
C PRO A 206 -13.84 -2.14 -13.29
N VAL A 207 -13.54 -1.20 -12.39
CA VAL A 207 -14.44 -0.07 -12.10
C VAL A 207 -14.58 0.85 -13.31
N LEU A 208 -13.48 1.21 -13.98
CA LEU A 208 -13.55 2.04 -15.19
C LEU A 208 -14.27 1.30 -16.32
N TYR A 209 -13.97 0.01 -16.54
CA TYR A 209 -14.72 -0.77 -17.53
C TYR A 209 -16.22 -0.75 -17.21
N SER A 210 -16.59 -0.98 -15.95
CA SER A 210 -17.99 -0.97 -15.50
C SER A 210 -18.69 0.36 -15.83
N ILE A 211 -18.00 1.48 -15.61
CA ILE A 211 -18.57 2.82 -15.82
C ILE A 211 -18.76 3.15 -17.31
N PHE A 212 -17.82 2.73 -18.15
CA PHE A 212 -17.80 3.11 -19.56
C PHE A 212 -18.53 2.14 -20.49
N LEU A 213 -18.45 0.83 -20.22
CA LEU A 213 -18.89 -0.20 -21.16
C LEU A 213 -20.11 -0.99 -20.69
N ILE A 214 -20.31 -1.17 -19.38
CA ILE A 214 -21.48 -1.92 -18.89
C ILE A 214 -22.67 -0.96 -18.73
N PRO A 215 -23.82 -1.25 -19.36
CA PRO A 215 -25.02 -0.43 -19.17
C PRO A 215 -25.54 -0.54 -17.72
N PRO A 216 -26.05 0.57 -17.15
CA PRO A 216 -26.57 0.56 -15.79
C PRO A 216 -27.82 -0.31 -15.67
N SER A 217 -28.07 -0.80 -14.45
CA SER A 217 -29.26 -1.60 -14.15
C SER A 217 -30.54 -0.84 -14.52
N LYS A 218 -31.47 -1.52 -15.21
CA LYS A 218 -32.74 -0.90 -15.63
C LYS A 218 -33.74 -0.76 -14.47
N LEU A 219 -33.70 -1.69 -13.51
CA LEU A 219 -34.65 -1.78 -12.40
C LEU A 219 -34.22 -0.96 -11.17
N CYS A 220 -32.92 -0.72 -11.00
CA CYS A 220 -32.31 -0.25 -9.76
C CYS A 220 -31.31 0.89 -9.97
N GLY A 221 -30.94 1.57 -8.89
CA GLY A 221 -29.87 2.57 -8.88
C GLY A 221 -30.31 3.97 -9.34
N PRO A 222 -29.38 4.93 -9.30
CA PRO A 222 -29.61 6.32 -9.71
C PRO A 222 -29.51 6.55 -11.22
N PHE A 223 -28.84 5.66 -11.96
CA PHE A 223 -28.54 5.79 -13.40
C PHE A 223 -29.57 5.08 -14.30
N ARG A 224 -30.81 4.93 -13.83
CA ARG A 224 -31.86 4.18 -14.57
C ARG A 224 -32.20 4.87 -15.88
N GLY A 225 -32.36 4.08 -16.94
CA GLY A 225 -32.75 4.58 -18.26
C GLY A 225 -31.60 5.14 -19.10
N GLN A 226 -30.39 5.28 -18.52
CA GLN A 226 -29.22 5.74 -19.26
C GLN A 226 -28.56 4.60 -20.07
N SER A 227 -27.81 4.99 -21.11
CA SER A 227 -27.05 4.07 -21.96
C SER A 227 -25.74 3.62 -21.30
N SER A 228 -25.11 4.50 -20.53
CA SER A 228 -23.95 4.21 -19.68
C SER A 228 -23.97 5.08 -18.43
N ILE A 229 -23.22 4.67 -17.39
CA ILE A 229 -23.06 5.46 -16.17
C ILE A 229 -22.41 6.83 -16.49
N TRP A 230 -21.51 6.86 -17.48
CA TRP A 230 -20.86 8.09 -17.95
C TRP A 230 -21.82 9.08 -18.63
N ALA A 231 -22.90 8.60 -19.26
CA ALA A 231 -23.85 9.46 -19.98
C ALA A 231 -24.59 10.46 -19.08
N GLU A 232 -24.77 10.14 -17.79
CA GLU A 232 -25.45 11.02 -16.82
C GLU A 232 -24.64 12.27 -16.48
N ILE A 233 -23.30 12.21 -16.56
CA ILE A 233 -22.41 13.31 -16.18
C ILE A 233 -22.64 14.56 -17.05
N PRO A 234 -22.55 14.50 -18.39
CA PRO A 234 -22.79 15.67 -19.23
C PRO A 234 -24.25 16.18 -19.11
N GLU A 235 -25.24 15.29 -18.97
CA GLU A 235 -26.63 15.71 -18.77
C GLU A 235 -26.83 16.47 -17.45
N SER A 236 -26.20 15.99 -16.38
CA SER A 236 -26.21 16.66 -15.08
C SER A 236 -25.51 18.02 -15.15
N ILE A 237 -24.39 18.14 -15.86
CA ILE A 237 -23.68 19.42 -16.06
C ILE A 237 -24.55 20.45 -16.80
N CYS A 238 -25.40 20.02 -17.73
CA CYS A 238 -26.32 20.90 -18.44
C CYS A 238 -27.46 21.45 -17.58
N LYS A 239 -27.79 20.80 -16.44
CA LYS A 239 -28.81 21.27 -15.49
C LYS A 239 -28.27 22.30 -14.49
N LEU A 240 -26.95 22.51 -14.44
CA LEU A 240 -26.31 23.47 -13.54
C LEU A 240 -26.43 24.93 -14.05
N PRO A 241 -26.26 25.94 -13.18
CA PRO A 241 -26.27 27.34 -13.61
C PRO A 241 -25.16 27.61 -14.63
N GLN A 242 -25.41 28.54 -15.57
CA GLN A 242 -24.51 28.84 -16.69
C GLN A 242 -23.05 29.10 -16.28
N THR A 243 -22.84 29.75 -15.14
CA THR A 243 -21.50 30.01 -14.60
C THR A 243 -20.75 28.71 -14.28
N ALA A 244 -21.41 27.77 -13.60
CA ALA A 244 -20.82 26.48 -13.24
C ALA A 244 -20.63 25.60 -14.48
N GLN A 245 -21.59 25.61 -15.40
CA GLN A 245 -21.50 24.88 -16.67
C GLN A 245 -20.27 25.33 -17.49
N LYS A 246 -20.12 26.65 -17.72
CA LYS A 246 -18.97 27.22 -18.44
C LYS A 246 -17.65 26.89 -17.76
N PHE A 247 -17.61 26.95 -16.43
CA PHE A 247 -16.42 26.58 -15.65
C PHE A 247 -16.06 25.09 -15.83
N LEU A 248 -17.02 24.18 -15.73
CA LEU A 248 -16.77 22.74 -15.89
C LEU A 248 -16.35 22.36 -17.32
N PHE A 249 -16.95 22.95 -18.35
CA PHE A 249 -16.51 22.75 -19.73
C PHE A 249 -15.12 23.33 -19.98
N PHE A 250 -14.78 24.47 -19.38
CA PHE A 250 -13.45 25.05 -19.46
C PHE A 250 -12.39 24.12 -18.86
N LEU A 251 -12.68 23.49 -17.70
CA LEU A 251 -11.78 22.50 -17.09
C LEU A 251 -11.55 21.28 -17.99
N GLY A 252 -12.57 20.84 -18.74
CA GLY A 252 -12.46 19.72 -19.69
C GLY A 252 -11.78 20.07 -21.01
N THR A 253 -11.45 21.34 -21.26
CA THR A 253 -10.89 21.79 -22.54
C THR A 253 -9.37 21.57 -22.57
N GLN A 254 -8.82 21.26 -23.75
CA GLN A 254 -7.37 21.13 -23.97
C GLN A 254 -6.59 22.38 -23.55
N ALA A 255 -7.20 23.57 -23.71
CA ALA A 255 -6.63 24.85 -23.30
C ALA A 255 -6.37 24.97 -21.79
N PHE A 256 -7.09 24.23 -20.95
CA PHE A 256 -6.83 24.15 -19.51
C PHE A 256 -5.93 22.96 -19.16
N ALA A 257 -6.21 21.79 -19.76
CA ALA A 257 -5.48 20.56 -19.47
C ALA A 257 -3.98 20.65 -19.82
N VAL A 258 -3.63 21.24 -20.97
CA VAL A 258 -2.23 21.33 -21.42
C VAL A 258 -1.38 22.18 -20.46
N PRO A 259 -1.75 23.43 -20.11
CA PRO A 259 -1.02 24.21 -19.12
C PRO A 259 -0.96 23.52 -17.74
N LEU A 260 -2.03 22.87 -17.30
CA LEU A 260 -2.05 22.15 -16.03
C LEU A 260 -1.02 21.00 -16.01
N LEU A 261 -0.94 20.23 -17.10
CA LEU A 261 0.07 19.18 -17.24
C LEU A 261 1.49 19.74 -17.27
N LEU A 262 1.71 20.86 -17.97
CA LEU A 262 3.02 21.52 -17.99
C LEU A 262 3.42 22.01 -16.58
N ILE A 263 2.54 22.70 -15.87
CA ILE A 263 2.81 23.16 -14.50
C ILE A 263 3.05 21.96 -13.57
N SER A 264 2.23 20.90 -13.67
CA SER A 264 2.38 19.69 -12.86
C SER A 264 3.72 18.98 -13.12
N SER A 265 4.13 18.86 -14.39
CA SER A 265 5.42 18.26 -14.76
C SER A 265 6.62 19.10 -14.30
N ILE A 266 6.54 20.43 -14.40
CA ILE A 266 7.56 21.33 -13.86
C ILE A 266 7.66 21.19 -12.34
N LEU A 267 6.51 21.15 -11.64
CA LEU A 267 6.47 20.96 -10.19
C LEU A 267 7.05 19.59 -9.79
N MET A 268 6.73 18.53 -10.54
CA MET A 268 7.30 17.21 -10.32
C MET A 268 8.82 17.22 -10.53
N ALA A 269 9.32 17.82 -11.62
CA ALA A 269 10.75 17.94 -11.88
C ALA A 269 11.46 18.77 -10.79
N TYR A 270 10.85 19.87 -10.36
CA TYR A 270 11.37 20.72 -9.30
C TYR A 270 11.46 19.99 -7.97
N THR A 271 10.40 19.28 -7.57
CA THR A 271 10.38 18.52 -6.31
C THR A 271 11.37 17.35 -6.33
N VAL A 272 11.56 16.67 -7.47
CA VAL A 272 12.60 15.63 -7.62
C VAL A 272 14.01 16.22 -7.54
N ALA A 273 14.26 17.35 -8.22
CA ALA A 273 15.54 18.04 -8.15
C ALA A 273 15.85 18.49 -6.70
N LEU A 274 14.84 19.01 -6.01
CA LEU A 274 14.94 19.42 -4.62
C LEU A 274 15.22 18.23 -3.69
N ALA A 275 14.51 17.11 -3.86
CA ALA A 275 14.74 15.88 -3.11
C ALA A 275 16.17 15.35 -3.31
N ASN A 276 16.69 15.40 -4.54
CA ASN A 276 18.07 15.01 -4.85
C ASN A 276 19.09 15.94 -4.19
N SER A 277 18.84 17.25 -4.18
CA SER A 277 19.71 18.25 -3.53
C SER A 277 19.78 18.05 -2.01
N TYR A 278 18.62 17.93 -1.35
CA TYR A 278 18.55 17.63 0.08
C TYR A 278 19.18 16.29 0.41
N GLY A 279 18.99 15.26 -0.43
CA GLY A 279 19.66 13.97 -0.28
C GLY A 279 21.19 14.09 -0.24
N ARG A 280 21.76 14.90 -1.15
CA ARG A 280 23.21 15.20 -1.15
C ARG A 280 23.65 15.95 0.11
N LEU A 281 22.91 16.98 0.51
CA LEU A 281 23.22 17.75 1.72
C LEU A 281 23.21 16.87 2.99
N ILE A 282 22.20 16.01 3.12
CA ILE A 282 22.11 15.06 4.25
C ILE A 282 23.28 14.08 4.22
N SER A 283 23.67 13.57 3.05
CA SER A 283 24.82 12.66 2.93
C SER A 283 26.12 13.32 3.35
N GLU A 284 26.32 14.60 3.00
CA GLU A 284 27.51 15.34 3.36
C GLU A 284 27.55 15.67 4.86
N LEU A 285 26.43 16.10 5.43
CA LEU A 285 26.31 16.33 6.88
C LEU A 285 26.60 15.04 7.67
N LYS A 286 26.11 13.88 7.22
CA LYS A 286 26.43 12.59 7.85
C LYS A 286 27.92 12.28 7.77
N ARG A 287 28.57 12.53 6.63
CA ARG A 287 30.00 12.33 6.44
C ARG A 287 30.82 13.22 7.39
N GLN A 288 30.40 14.47 7.57
CA GLN A 288 31.04 15.40 8.50
C GLN A 288 30.91 14.92 9.96
N ILE A 289 29.71 14.49 10.37
CA ILE A 289 29.48 13.94 11.72
C ILE A 289 30.37 12.72 11.98
N GLU A 290 30.48 11.80 11.02
CA GLU A 290 31.30 10.60 11.17
C GLU A 290 32.80 10.93 11.25
N THR A 291 33.27 11.86 10.42
CA THR A 291 34.67 12.31 10.43
C THR A 291 35.03 13.04 11.73
N GLU A 292 34.13 13.89 12.23
CA GLU A 292 34.31 14.59 13.51
C GLU A 292 34.34 13.61 14.69
N ALA A 293 33.46 12.60 14.69
CA ALA A 293 33.45 11.55 15.70
C ALA A 293 34.76 10.76 15.72
N GLN A 294 35.28 10.36 14.55
CA GLN A 294 36.57 9.68 14.43
C GLN A 294 37.74 10.54 14.93
N ASN A 295 37.77 11.83 14.56
CA ASN A 295 38.80 12.76 15.01
C ASN A 295 38.80 12.94 16.52
N LYS A 296 37.62 13.07 17.16
CA LYS A 296 37.49 13.14 18.62
C LYS A 296 38.04 11.89 19.31
N VAL A 297 37.73 10.70 18.78
CA VAL A 297 38.26 9.43 19.32
C VAL A 297 39.78 9.36 19.17
N PHE A 298 40.32 9.72 18.01
CA PHE A 298 41.76 9.73 17.75
C PHE A 298 42.52 10.69 18.69
N LEU A 299 42.00 11.91 18.87
CA LEU A 299 42.58 12.89 19.79
C LEU A 299 42.55 12.42 21.24
N ALA A 300 41.45 11.80 21.69
CA ALA A 300 41.34 11.23 23.02
C ALA A 300 42.36 10.10 23.26
N GLN A 301 42.52 9.18 22.30
CA GLN A 301 43.52 8.11 22.38
C GLN A 301 44.95 8.65 22.48
N ARG A 302 45.29 9.67 21.67
CA ARG A 302 46.62 10.28 21.68
C ARG A 302 46.90 11.02 22.99
N ALA A 303 45.91 11.71 23.57
CA ALA A 303 46.03 12.36 24.87
C ALA A 303 46.29 11.34 26.00
N VAL A 304 45.56 10.21 25.98
CA VAL A 304 45.77 9.12 26.95
C VAL A 304 47.19 8.54 26.81
N ALA A 305 47.65 8.25 25.59
CA ALA A 305 48.99 7.72 25.33
C ALA A 305 50.09 8.66 25.85
N LEU A 306 50.00 9.96 25.57
CA LEU A 306 50.93 10.96 26.09
C LEU A 306 50.92 11.04 27.62
N SER A 307 49.73 11.01 28.24
CA SER A 307 49.62 11.02 29.71
C SER A 307 50.23 9.78 30.37
N SER A 308 50.16 8.62 29.70
CA SER A 308 50.76 7.37 30.19
C SER A 308 52.29 7.37 30.05
N ALA A 309 52.82 7.91 28.95
CA ALA A 309 54.26 8.05 28.74
C ALA A 309 54.89 9.02 29.76
N ASN A 310 54.21 10.13 30.06
CA ASN A 310 54.69 11.12 31.04
C ASN A 310 54.57 10.64 32.50
N ARG A 311 53.82 9.56 32.76
CA ARG A 311 53.70 8.95 34.09
C ARG A 311 54.67 7.79 34.31
N ALA A 312 55.27 7.27 33.22
CA ALA A 312 56.26 6.20 33.24
C ALA A 312 57.72 6.72 33.32
N LEU A 313 57.89 8.05 33.32
CA LEU A 313 59.15 8.77 33.39
C LEU A 313 59.21 9.52 34.72
#